data_AF-A0A1A3QKK9-F1
#
_entry.id   AF-A0A1A3QKK9-F1
#
_cell.length_a   1.000
_cell.length_b   1.000
_cell.length_c   1.000
_cell.angle_alpha   90.00
_cell.angle_beta   90.00
_cell.angle_gamma   90.00
#
_symmetry.space_group_name_H-M   'P 1'
#
loop_
_entity.id
_entity.type
_entity.pdbx_description
1 polymer ?
#
loop_
_entity_poly.entity_id
_entity_poly.type
_entity_poly.pdbx_seq_one_letter_code
_entity_poly.pdbx_strand_id
1 'polypeptide(L)'
;MPRLMVIRKGAAVIAALIGVAGTSLLPVASADTLSNGLTVTCKPDSDVHVTCIIGGCERVNGDYVIDAVHVRIEDGNQQEYPFKCINGQTARVGYDVYATGSHAADRKISVQGCRKQTLSGDWCGPWADYNYTSAPKPAAPAPAPAPAPDANRPVHCTAGYNLPPGSDCSKTPNPNPPAAPAPVTNAIGLSFGPVSGNGVTGKSITATVTNSSALTAKCTYDSTPGGNHQDFTVGPKQPGQLVFNGFGLPVRYHVTVSCHDASGKQTQEIGHAETDVTF
;
A
#
# COMPACT_ATOMS: atom_id res chain seq x y z
N MET A 1 -39.33 83.43 -5.15
CA MET A 1 -37.93 83.20 -5.57
C MET A 1 -37.65 81.69 -5.50
N PRO A 2 -37.90 80.95 -6.59
CA PRO A 2 -37.49 79.55 -6.76
C PRO A 2 -36.24 79.47 -7.65
N ARG A 3 -35.40 78.45 -7.47
CA ARG A 3 -34.35 77.90 -8.36
C ARG A 3 -33.49 76.96 -7.48
N LEU A 4 -33.02 75.78 -7.88
CA LEU A 4 -32.84 75.23 -9.21
C LEU A 4 -32.91 73.69 -9.13
N MET A 5 -33.60 73.15 -10.12
CA MET A 5 -33.65 71.76 -10.60
C MET A 5 -32.29 71.32 -11.18
N VAL A 6 -32.04 70.00 -11.30
CA VAL A 6 -31.25 69.28 -12.35
C VAL A 6 -30.72 67.94 -11.79
N ILE A 7 -30.72 66.75 -12.40
CA ILE A 7 -31.26 66.13 -13.62
C ILE A 7 -31.20 64.60 -13.39
N ARG A 8 -32.16 63.87 -13.98
CA ARG A 8 -32.24 62.41 -14.15
C ARG A 8 -31.02 61.75 -14.82
N LYS A 9 -30.79 60.47 -14.51
CA LYS A 9 -30.46 59.30 -15.40
C LYS A 9 -29.99 58.17 -14.46
N GLY A 10 -30.64 57.03 -14.27
CA GLY A 10 -31.25 56.12 -15.23
C GLY A 10 -30.24 55.02 -15.56
N ALA A 11 -30.36 53.83 -14.95
CA ALA A 11 -29.99 52.52 -15.53
C ALA A 11 -30.17 51.39 -14.49
N ALA A 12 -30.74 50.29 -14.94
CA ALA A 12 -31.08 49.09 -14.18
C ALA A 12 -29.86 48.37 -13.60
N VAL A 13 -29.95 47.91 -12.35
CA VAL A 13 -29.05 46.86 -11.84
C VAL A 13 -29.81 45.55 -11.85
N ILE A 14 -29.34 44.68 -12.73
CA ILE A 14 -29.71 43.28 -12.89
C ILE A 14 -29.58 42.59 -11.54
N ALA A 15 -30.68 41.98 -11.06
CA ALA A 15 -30.63 41.03 -9.96
C ALA A 15 -29.88 39.77 -10.42
N ALA A 16 -28.56 39.77 -10.25
CA ALA A 16 -27.79 38.55 -10.28
C ALA A 16 -28.05 37.80 -8.98
N LEU A 17 -28.94 36.81 -9.03
CA LEU A 17 -28.99 35.72 -8.06
C LEU A 17 -27.64 35.00 -8.12
N ILE A 18 -26.69 35.44 -7.27
CA ILE A 18 -25.53 34.62 -6.93
C ILE A 18 -26.12 33.48 -6.10
N GLY A 19 -26.33 32.35 -6.78
CA GLY A 19 -26.59 31.09 -6.11
C GLY A 19 -25.55 30.93 -5.02
N VAL A 20 -26.02 30.69 -3.80
CA VAL A 20 -25.19 30.26 -2.68
C VAL A 20 -24.61 28.92 -3.10
N ALA A 21 -23.47 28.96 -3.78
CA ALA A 21 -22.58 27.83 -3.87
C ALA A 21 -22.29 27.49 -2.41
N GLY A 22 -22.83 26.35 -1.98
CA GLY A 22 -22.56 25.81 -0.66
C GLY A 22 -21.06 25.90 -0.43
N THR A 23 -20.66 26.79 0.47
CA THR A 23 -19.31 26.80 0.98
C THR A 23 -19.15 25.47 1.67
N SER A 24 -18.61 24.50 0.94
CA SER A 24 -18.02 23.31 1.51
C SER A 24 -17.00 23.83 2.51
N LEU A 25 -17.41 23.90 3.78
CA LEU A 25 -16.52 24.05 4.90
C LEU A 25 -15.70 22.77 4.90
N LEU A 26 -14.65 22.75 4.07
CA LEU A 26 -13.56 21.82 4.27
C LEU A 26 -13.16 22.00 5.74
N PRO A 27 -13.05 20.92 6.53
CA PRO A 27 -12.60 21.04 7.89
C PRO A 27 -11.24 21.74 7.86
N VAL A 28 -11.21 22.96 8.38
CA VAL A 28 -9.94 23.63 8.65
C VAL A 28 -9.34 22.81 9.77
N ALA A 29 -8.46 21.86 9.41
CA ALA A 29 -7.65 21.13 10.37
C ALA A 29 -7.00 22.20 11.26
N SER A 30 -7.48 22.29 12.50
CA SER A 30 -6.93 23.22 13.48
C SER A 30 -5.55 22.72 13.85
N ALA A 31 -4.57 23.61 13.93
CA ALA A 31 -3.24 23.22 14.33
C ALA A 31 -3.25 22.82 15.80
N ASP A 32 -2.83 21.58 16.08
CA ASP A 32 -2.77 21.07 17.44
C ASP A 32 -1.61 21.74 18.17
N THR A 33 -1.91 22.38 19.30
CA THR A 33 -0.88 23.01 20.14
C THR A 33 -0.33 21.95 21.09
N LEU A 34 1.00 21.80 21.09
CA LEU A 34 1.71 20.81 21.90
C LEU A 34 2.13 21.39 23.25
N SER A 35 2.49 20.50 24.18
CA SER A 35 2.93 20.86 25.54
C SER A 35 4.19 21.73 25.58
N ASN A 36 5.00 21.72 24.52
CA ASN A 36 6.18 22.56 24.38
C ASN A 36 5.92 23.88 23.64
N GLY A 37 4.66 24.23 23.36
CA GLY A 37 4.27 25.49 22.70
C GLY A 37 4.39 25.49 21.17
N LEU A 38 4.90 24.42 20.57
CA LEU A 38 4.86 24.22 19.12
C LEU A 38 3.45 23.85 18.65
N THR A 39 3.18 24.11 17.38
CA THR A 39 1.96 23.68 16.72
C THR A 39 2.28 22.65 15.65
N VAL A 40 1.51 21.58 15.56
CA VAL A 40 1.63 20.57 14.51
C VAL A 40 0.32 20.42 13.76
N THR A 41 0.40 20.25 12.45
CA THR A 41 -0.75 19.91 11.61
C THR A 41 -0.32 18.92 10.55
N CYS A 42 -0.80 17.68 10.65
CA CYS A 42 -0.50 16.64 9.68
C CYS A 42 -1.66 16.43 8.72
N LYS A 43 -1.35 16.32 7.43
CA LYS A 43 -2.33 16.02 6.37
C LYS A 43 -1.81 14.90 5.47
N PRO A 44 -2.67 13.95 5.10
CA PRO A 44 -2.32 12.98 4.07
C PRO A 44 -2.20 13.71 2.72
N ASP A 45 -1.07 13.54 2.05
CA ASP A 45 -0.87 14.00 0.67
C ASP A 45 -1.27 12.91 -0.33
N SER A 46 -1.21 11.64 0.09
CA SER A 46 -1.64 10.47 -0.68
C SER A 46 -2.07 9.33 0.26
N ASP A 47 -2.51 8.21 -0.31
CA ASP A 47 -2.82 6.99 0.44
C ASP A 47 -1.61 6.41 1.22
N VAL A 48 -0.38 6.84 0.91
CA VAL A 48 0.86 6.30 1.50
C VAL A 48 1.80 7.37 2.05
N HIS A 49 1.42 8.65 2.04
CA HIS A 49 2.31 9.75 2.43
C HIS A 49 1.57 10.81 3.23
N VAL A 50 2.19 11.28 4.32
CA VAL A 50 1.68 12.35 5.18
C VAL A 50 2.73 13.44 5.33
N THR A 51 2.29 14.70 5.17
CA THR A 51 3.09 15.88 5.49
C THR A 51 2.56 16.55 6.75
N CYS A 52 3.46 16.78 7.69
CA CYS A 52 3.25 17.57 8.88
C CYS A 52 3.86 18.96 8.74
N ILE A 53 3.07 19.97 9.07
CA ILE A 53 3.47 21.37 9.15
C ILE A 53 3.70 21.69 10.62
N ILE A 54 4.92 22.09 10.97
CA ILE A 54 5.32 22.40 12.34
C ILE A 54 5.62 23.90 12.43
N GLY A 55 5.02 24.56 13.41
CA GLY A 55 5.17 26.00 13.67
C GLY A 55 5.35 26.30 15.14
N GLY A 56 5.54 27.58 15.48
CA GLY A 56 5.75 28.06 16.84
C GLY A 56 6.99 28.95 16.96
N CYS A 57 6.99 29.87 17.92
CA CYS A 57 8.08 30.85 18.12
C CYS A 57 8.69 30.73 19.52
N GLU A 58 8.75 29.50 20.02
CA GLU A 58 9.14 29.23 21.41
C GLU A 58 10.58 29.66 21.70
N ARG A 59 10.80 30.06 22.96
CA ARG A 59 12.08 30.54 23.45
C ARG A 59 12.73 29.45 24.30
N VAL A 60 13.84 28.93 23.81
CA VAL A 60 14.51 27.75 24.40
C VAL A 60 15.71 28.11 25.28
N ASN A 61 16.20 29.35 25.16
CA ASN A 61 17.21 29.89 26.05
C ASN A 61 17.10 31.43 26.11
N GLY A 62 16.66 31.98 27.23
CA GLY A 62 16.45 33.43 27.38
C GLY A 62 15.55 34.00 26.29
N ASP A 63 16.06 34.98 25.54
CA ASP A 63 15.33 35.65 24.45
C ASP A 63 15.52 35.02 23.07
N TYR A 64 16.25 33.91 22.98
CA TYR A 64 16.50 33.25 21.71
C TYR A 64 15.31 32.40 21.27
N VAL A 65 14.70 32.83 20.16
CA VAL A 65 13.71 32.04 19.43
C VAL A 65 14.37 30.90 18.67
N ILE A 66 13.66 29.78 18.56
CA ILE A 66 14.09 28.60 17.81
C ILE A 66 14.32 28.88 16.32
N ASP A 67 15.31 28.20 15.74
CA ASP A 67 15.67 28.23 14.30
C ASP A 67 15.96 26.83 13.72
N ALA A 68 15.60 25.79 14.45
CA ALA A 68 15.56 24.43 13.98
C ALA A 68 14.42 23.68 14.66
N VAL A 69 13.88 22.68 13.97
CA VAL A 69 12.98 21.70 14.56
C VAL A 69 13.64 20.33 14.44
N HIS A 70 13.68 19.62 15.55
CA HIS A 70 14.07 18.21 15.59
C HIS A 70 12.82 17.35 15.64
N VAL A 71 12.80 16.28 14.84
CA VAL A 71 11.67 15.36 14.73
C VAL A 71 12.14 13.92 14.88
N ARG A 72 11.35 13.12 15.58
CA ARG A 72 11.48 11.66 15.63
C ARG A 72 10.13 11.03 15.30
N ILE A 73 10.17 9.95 14.52
CA ILE A 73 9.02 9.12 14.22
C ILE A 73 9.21 7.81 14.98
N GLU A 74 8.22 7.41 15.79
CA GLU A 74 8.26 6.15 16.57
C GLU A 74 9.55 5.98 17.40
N ASP A 75 10.00 7.04 18.07
CA ASP A 75 11.26 7.07 18.85
C ASP A 75 12.53 6.78 18.04
N GLY A 76 12.44 6.84 16.70
CA GLY A 76 13.57 6.61 15.81
C GLY A 76 14.63 7.73 15.81
N ASN A 77 15.47 7.71 14.78
CA ASN A 77 16.55 8.67 14.64
C ASN A 77 16.02 10.11 14.56
N GLN A 78 16.74 11.01 15.23
CA GLN A 78 16.48 12.43 15.15
C GLN A 78 16.80 12.96 13.75
N GLN A 79 15.81 13.61 13.14
CA GLN A 79 15.98 14.38 11.91
C GLN A 79 15.85 15.86 12.22
N GLU A 80 16.65 16.66 11.54
CA GLU A 80 16.66 18.11 11.70
C GLU A 80 16.10 18.78 10.46
N TYR A 81 15.19 19.72 10.69
CA TYR A 81 14.59 20.54 9.65
C TYR A 81 14.91 22.01 9.92
N PRO A 82 15.43 22.74 8.92
CA PRO A 82 15.67 24.16 9.06
C PRO A 82 14.35 24.89 9.24
N PHE A 83 14.31 25.79 10.22
CA PHE A 83 13.12 26.50 10.63
C PHE A 83 13.51 27.95 10.95
N LYS A 84 12.67 28.94 10.64
CA LYS A 84 12.85 30.29 11.19
C LYS A 84 11.50 30.84 11.57
N CYS A 85 11.29 31.06 12.86
CA CYS A 85 10.01 31.55 13.35
C CYS A 85 9.67 32.97 12.83
N ILE A 86 10.67 33.71 12.35
CA ILE A 86 10.54 35.07 11.82
C ILE A 86 9.58 35.06 10.63
N ASN A 87 8.55 35.91 10.68
CA ASN A 87 7.47 36.01 9.67
C ASN A 87 6.57 34.75 9.56
N GLY A 88 6.48 33.93 10.60
CA GLY A 88 5.51 32.83 10.65
C GLY A 88 5.84 31.66 9.71
N GLN A 89 7.13 31.45 9.38
CA GLN A 89 7.50 30.26 8.61
C GLN A 89 7.26 28.99 9.43
N THR A 90 7.09 27.89 8.71
CA THR A 90 6.82 26.55 9.25
C THR A 90 7.80 25.55 8.67
N ALA A 91 8.20 24.55 9.45
CA ALA A 91 8.90 23.38 8.92
C ALA A 91 7.87 22.43 8.28
N ARG A 92 8.25 21.80 7.16
CA ARG A 92 7.45 20.77 6.49
C ARG A 92 8.19 19.45 6.56
N VAL A 93 7.52 18.44 7.09
CA VAL A 93 8.10 17.12 7.35
C VAL A 93 7.20 16.07 6.72
N GLY A 94 7.70 15.40 5.68
CA GLY A 94 6.99 14.32 5.00
C GLY A 94 7.52 12.96 5.42
N TYR A 95 6.64 11.97 5.60
CA TYR A 95 7.01 10.59 5.82
C TYR A 95 6.00 9.63 5.18
N ASP A 96 6.51 8.46 4.78
CA ASP A 96 5.70 7.41 4.20
C ASP A 96 5.01 6.61 5.31
N VAL A 97 3.73 6.34 5.11
CA VAL A 97 2.90 5.57 6.03
C VAL A 97 2.61 4.22 5.41
N TYR A 98 3.60 3.33 5.47
CA TYR A 98 3.43 1.94 5.05
C TYR A 98 2.67 1.19 6.13
N ALA A 99 1.35 1.07 6.00
CA ALA A 99 0.64 -0.05 6.61
C ALA A 99 -0.63 -0.39 5.84
N THR A 100 -0.93 -1.68 5.80
CA THR A 100 -2.19 -2.23 5.33
C THR A 100 -3.13 -2.33 6.55
N GLY A 101 -4.33 -1.74 6.48
CA GLY A 101 -5.36 -1.88 7.51
C GLY A 101 -6.08 -0.59 7.93
N SER A 102 -7.13 -0.73 8.76
CA SER A 102 -8.04 0.35 9.17
C SER A 102 -7.41 1.44 10.06
N HIS A 103 -6.21 1.17 10.60
CA HIS A 103 -5.43 2.04 11.48
C HIS A 103 -3.97 2.15 11.02
N ALA A 104 -3.75 2.07 9.71
CA ALA A 104 -2.42 2.06 9.10
C ALA A 104 -1.53 3.27 9.44
N ALA A 105 -2.12 4.40 9.85
CA ALA A 105 -1.38 5.64 10.02
C ALA A 105 -1.27 6.15 11.46
N ASP A 106 -1.60 5.35 12.47
CA ASP A 106 -1.38 5.78 13.84
C ASP A 106 0.13 5.83 14.10
N ARG A 107 0.67 7.05 14.23
CA ARG A 107 2.10 7.33 14.36
C ARG A 107 2.36 8.34 15.45
N LYS A 108 3.33 8.05 16.31
CA LYS A 108 3.89 9.02 17.25
C LYS A 108 4.97 9.86 16.57
N ILE A 109 4.75 11.16 16.56
CA ILE A 109 5.69 12.16 16.06
C ILE A 109 6.16 12.98 17.25
N SER A 110 7.41 12.79 17.67
CA SER A 110 8.02 13.61 18.71
C SER A 110 8.67 14.82 18.06
N VAL A 111 8.39 16.02 18.56
CA VAL A 111 8.96 17.27 18.04
C VAL A 111 9.59 18.10 19.15
N GLN A 112 10.68 18.78 18.83
CA GLN A 112 11.40 19.67 19.75
C GLN A 112 11.90 20.89 18.97
N GLY A 113 11.71 22.07 19.55
CA GLY A 113 12.28 23.31 19.02
C GLY A 113 13.70 23.49 19.52
N CYS A 114 14.61 23.90 18.63
CA CYS A 114 16.01 24.13 18.95
C CYS A 114 16.50 25.48 18.40
N ARG A 115 17.46 26.06 19.13
CA ARG A 115 18.26 27.19 18.70
C ARG A 115 19.67 26.70 18.41
N LYS A 116 20.09 26.85 17.16
CA LYS A 116 21.43 26.51 16.70
C LYS A 116 22.49 27.30 17.43
N GLN A 117 23.53 26.58 17.85
CA GLN A 117 24.73 27.18 18.42
C GLN A 117 25.97 26.57 17.77
N THR A 118 26.92 27.42 17.39
CA THR A 118 28.08 26.99 16.61
C THR A 118 29.18 26.30 17.42
N LEU A 119 29.16 26.36 18.76
CA LEU A 119 30.32 25.99 19.59
C LEU A 119 30.04 25.19 20.88
N SER A 120 28.78 24.98 21.31
CA SER A 120 28.49 24.23 22.56
C SER A 120 27.24 23.34 22.52
N GLY A 121 26.80 22.95 21.32
CA GLY A 121 25.58 22.18 21.13
C GLY A 121 24.34 23.06 21.10
N ASP A 122 23.29 22.59 20.42
CA ASP A 122 22.07 23.36 20.23
C ASP A 122 21.28 23.48 21.54
N TRP A 123 20.68 24.64 21.79
CA TRP A 123 19.77 24.81 22.91
C TRP A 123 18.39 24.35 22.49
N CYS A 124 17.91 23.26 23.08
CA CYS A 124 16.63 22.68 22.72
C CYS A 124 15.67 22.69 23.91
N GLY A 125 14.40 22.98 23.63
CA GLY A 125 13.30 22.92 24.62
C GLY A 125 12.91 21.48 24.94
N PRO A 126 11.82 21.20 25.66
CA PRO A 126 11.37 19.82 25.84
C PRO A 126 10.82 19.21 24.54
N TRP A 127 10.95 17.89 24.41
CA TRP A 127 10.20 17.12 23.41
C TRP A 127 8.71 17.14 23.74
N ALA A 128 7.86 17.16 22.71
CA ALA A 128 6.43 16.92 22.83
C ALA A 128 5.98 15.95 21.75
N ASP A 129 5.07 15.06 22.13
CA ASP A 129 4.56 14.02 21.24
C ASP A 129 3.23 14.44 20.60
N TYR A 130 3.15 14.23 19.29
CA TYR A 130 1.95 14.33 18.51
C TYR A 130 1.55 12.94 18.03
N ASN A 131 0.37 12.48 18.44
CA ASN A 131 -0.17 11.21 17.96
C ASN A 131 -1.00 11.49 16.71
N TYR A 132 -0.39 11.31 15.55
CA TYR A 132 -1.12 11.35 14.30
C TYR A 132 -2.00 10.12 14.21
N THR A 133 -3.31 10.32 14.04
CA THR A 133 -4.24 9.25 13.68
C THR A 133 -4.75 9.51 12.28
N SER A 134 -4.57 8.57 11.33
CA SER A 134 -5.31 8.67 10.07
C SER A 134 -6.79 8.66 10.41
N ALA A 135 -7.54 9.64 9.89
CA ALA A 135 -8.98 9.48 9.83
C ALA A 135 -9.28 8.15 9.11
N PRO A 136 -10.28 7.37 9.56
CA PRO A 136 -10.77 6.25 8.78
C PRO A 136 -11.03 6.78 7.37
N LYS A 137 -10.46 6.11 6.36
CA LYS A 137 -10.76 6.45 4.96
C LYS A 137 -12.26 6.63 4.87
N PRO A 138 -12.78 7.83 4.51
CA PRO A 138 -14.21 8.01 4.36
C PRO A 138 -14.69 6.90 3.45
N ALA A 139 -15.67 6.12 3.92
CA ALA A 139 -16.32 5.15 3.06
C ALA A 139 -16.69 5.91 1.79
N ALA A 140 -16.24 5.39 0.64
CA ALA A 140 -16.49 6.02 -0.65
C ALA A 140 -17.97 6.43 -0.67
N PRO A 141 -18.30 7.69 -1.05
CA PRO A 141 -19.68 8.13 -1.11
C PRO A 141 -20.48 7.04 -1.80
N ALA A 142 -21.54 6.57 -1.14
CA ALA A 142 -22.44 5.61 -1.75
C ALA A 142 -22.76 6.14 -3.15
N PRO A 143 -22.57 5.34 -4.22
CA PRO A 143 -22.87 5.77 -5.57
C PRO A 143 -24.23 6.45 -5.54
N ALA A 144 -24.33 7.65 -6.14
CA ALA A 144 -25.61 8.32 -6.28
C ALA A 144 -26.62 7.27 -6.77
N PRO A 145 -27.85 7.21 -6.20
CA PRO A 145 -28.86 6.28 -6.67
C PRO A 145 -28.91 6.38 -8.18
N ALA A 146 -28.66 5.26 -8.87
CA ALA A 146 -28.71 5.24 -10.32
C ALA A 146 -30.02 5.92 -10.74
N PRO A 147 -30.01 6.82 -11.75
CA PRO A 147 -31.23 7.34 -12.31
C PRO A 147 -32.20 6.19 -12.49
N ALA A 148 -33.43 6.33 -11.96
CA ALA A 148 -34.44 5.30 -12.13
C ALA A 148 -34.42 4.88 -13.61
N PRO A 149 -34.34 3.57 -13.91
CA PRO A 149 -34.18 3.11 -15.28
C PRO A 149 -35.23 3.78 -16.15
N ASP A 150 -34.78 4.54 -17.14
CA ASP A 150 -35.68 4.96 -18.21
C ASP A 150 -36.15 3.66 -18.86
N ALA A 151 -37.43 3.34 -18.67
CA ALA A 151 -38.05 2.10 -19.15
C ALA A 151 -37.93 1.94 -20.67
N ASN A 152 -37.51 2.96 -21.40
CA ASN A 152 -37.40 2.97 -22.85
C ASN A 152 -35.96 2.99 -23.38
N ARG A 153 -34.91 2.99 -22.53
CA ARG A 153 -33.52 3.06 -23.00
C ARG A 153 -32.64 1.92 -22.49
N PRO A 154 -31.79 1.33 -23.36
CA PRO A 154 -30.76 0.38 -22.94
C PRO A 154 -29.85 0.96 -21.86
N VAL A 155 -29.44 0.13 -20.90
CA VAL A 155 -28.58 0.53 -19.78
C VAL A 155 -27.14 0.14 -20.09
N HIS A 156 -26.23 1.12 -20.07
CA HIS A 156 -24.79 0.90 -20.28
C HIS A 156 -24.09 0.68 -18.94
N CYS A 157 -23.53 -0.51 -18.72
CA CYS A 157 -22.86 -0.85 -17.47
C CYS A 157 -21.37 -0.47 -17.49
N THR A 158 -20.80 -0.16 -16.32
CA THR A 158 -19.39 0.25 -16.16
C THR A 158 -18.39 -0.79 -16.67
N ALA A 159 -18.78 -2.06 -16.72
CA ALA A 159 -18.01 -3.17 -17.27
C ALA A 159 -18.09 -3.29 -18.81
N GLY A 160 -18.60 -2.28 -19.51
CA GLY A 160 -18.52 -2.18 -20.98
C GLY A 160 -19.55 -2.99 -21.77
N TYR A 161 -20.66 -3.39 -21.13
CA TYR A 161 -21.75 -4.12 -21.79
C TYR A 161 -23.09 -3.38 -21.65
N ASN A 162 -24.00 -3.65 -22.59
CA ASN A 162 -25.33 -3.07 -22.61
C ASN A 162 -26.38 -4.09 -22.17
N LEU A 163 -27.36 -3.62 -21.40
CA LEU A 163 -28.51 -4.40 -20.97
C LEU A 163 -29.82 -3.86 -21.57
N PRO A 164 -30.87 -4.69 -21.69
CA PRO A 164 -32.19 -4.25 -22.13
C PRO A 164 -32.75 -3.13 -21.24
N PRO A 165 -33.69 -2.30 -21.76
CA PRO A 165 -34.37 -1.28 -20.97
C PRO A 165 -34.98 -1.84 -19.68
N GLY A 166 -34.86 -1.07 -18.59
CA GLY A 166 -35.33 -1.50 -17.26
C GLY A 166 -34.39 -2.43 -16.49
N SER A 167 -33.23 -2.79 -17.05
CA SER A 167 -32.26 -3.67 -16.37
C SER A 167 -31.38 -2.92 -15.37
N ASP A 168 -30.91 -3.62 -14.35
CA ASP A 168 -30.05 -3.08 -13.30
C ASP A 168 -28.67 -3.76 -13.38
N CYS A 169 -27.61 -2.99 -13.65
CA CYS A 169 -26.24 -3.50 -13.76
C CYS A 169 -25.73 -4.25 -12.51
N SER A 170 -26.37 -4.05 -11.34
CA SER A 170 -26.02 -4.73 -10.10
C SER A 170 -26.75 -6.07 -9.91
N LYS A 171 -27.82 -6.34 -10.68
CA LYS A 171 -28.68 -7.53 -10.53
C LYS A 171 -28.76 -8.38 -11.78
N THR A 172 -28.60 -7.79 -12.96
CA THR A 172 -28.64 -8.51 -14.22
C THR A 172 -27.26 -9.05 -14.55
N PRO A 173 -27.09 -10.37 -14.69
CA PRO A 173 -25.81 -10.97 -15.09
C PRO A 173 -25.31 -10.40 -16.42
N ASN A 174 -23.99 -10.23 -16.55
CA ASN A 174 -23.40 -9.86 -17.83
C ASN A 174 -23.74 -10.95 -18.87
N PRO A 175 -24.43 -10.62 -19.98
CA PRO A 175 -24.78 -11.59 -21.01
C PRO A 175 -23.56 -12.13 -21.76
N ASN A 176 -22.40 -11.45 -21.69
CA ASN A 176 -21.15 -11.89 -22.26
C ASN A 176 -20.01 -11.74 -21.24
N PRO A 177 -19.93 -12.62 -20.22
CA PRO A 177 -18.86 -12.57 -19.24
C PRO A 177 -17.51 -12.78 -19.94
N PRO A 178 -16.43 -12.09 -19.50
CA PRO A 178 -15.09 -12.43 -19.95
C PRO A 178 -14.84 -13.92 -19.74
N ALA A 179 -14.22 -14.57 -20.72
CA ALA A 179 -13.84 -15.97 -20.58
C ALA A 179 -12.98 -16.13 -19.31
N ALA A 180 -13.26 -17.17 -18.53
CA ALA A 180 -12.43 -17.50 -17.39
C ALA A 180 -10.98 -17.70 -17.87
N PRO A 181 -9.96 -17.23 -17.13
CA PRO A 181 -8.59 -17.53 -17.44
C PRO A 181 -8.40 -19.04 -17.58
N ALA A 182 -7.64 -19.45 -18.60
CA ALA A 182 -7.32 -20.87 -18.76
C ALA A 182 -6.55 -21.38 -17.52
N PRO A 183 -6.82 -22.61 -17.07
CA PRO A 183 -6.07 -23.20 -15.97
C PRO A 183 -4.59 -23.30 -16.33
N VAL A 184 -3.74 -23.09 -15.32
CA VAL A 184 -2.29 -23.18 -15.47
C VAL A 184 -1.89 -24.66 -15.45
N THR A 185 -1.22 -25.13 -16.49
CA THR A 185 -0.73 -26.52 -16.59
C THR A 185 0.72 -26.53 -17.07
N ASN A 186 1.45 -27.62 -16.80
CA ASN A 186 2.85 -27.82 -17.22
C ASN A 186 3.81 -26.71 -16.75
N ALA A 187 3.56 -26.16 -15.57
CA ALA A 187 4.39 -25.07 -15.03
C ALA A 187 5.54 -25.54 -14.14
N ILE A 188 5.69 -26.86 -13.95
CA ILE A 188 6.70 -27.45 -13.07
C ILE A 188 7.82 -28.06 -13.89
N GLY A 189 9.06 -27.72 -13.57
CA GLY A 189 10.26 -28.37 -14.08
C GLY A 189 11.04 -29.07 -12.96
N LEU A 190 11.80 -30.09 -13.33
CA LEU A 190 12.66 -30.86 -12.42
C LEU A 190 14.04 -31.01 -13.04
N SER A 191 15.08 -30.73 -12.28
CA SER A 191 16.48 -30.96 -12.67
C SER A 191 17.31 -31.42 -11.48
N PHE A 192 18.45 -32.04 -11.75
CA PHE A 192 19.33 -32.59 -10.73
C PHE A 192 20.73 -32.00 -10.86
N GLY A 193 21.31 -31.62 -9.72
CA GLY A 193 22.70 -31.21 -9.60
C GLY A 193 23.67 -32.40 -9.62
N PRO A 194 24.99 -32.16 -9.50
CA PRO A 194 25.96 -33.22 -9.40
C PRO A 194 25.77 -34.04 -8.11
N VAL A 195 26.06 -35.34 -8.17
CA VAL A 195 26.12 -36.20 -6.98
C VAL A 195 27.33 -35.79 -6.15
N SER A 196 27.12 -35.52 -4.87
CA SER A 196 28.14 -35.18 -3.89
C SER A 196 28.30 -36.30 -2.85
N GLY A 197 29.49 -36.44 -2.26
CA GLY A 197 29.77 -37.43 -1.20
C GLY A 197 30.82 -38.49 -1.59
N ASN A 198 31.65 -38.86 -0.61
CA ASN A 198 32.85 -39.67 -0.80
C ASN A 198 32.70 -41.00 -0.04
N GLY A 199 31.89 -41.94 -0.53
CA GLY A 199 31.73 -43.25 0.11
C GLY A 199 30.57 -44.11 -0.41
N VAL A 200 30.44 -45.32 0.15
CA VAL A 200 29.33 -46.27 -0.05
C VAL A 200 28.06 -45.83 0.72
N THR A 201 28.24 -44.93 1.70
CA THR A 201 27.19 -44.24 2.43
C THR A 201 27.47 -42.73 2.35
N GLY A 202 26.42 -41.90 2.35
CA GLY A 202 26.56 -40.43 2.32
C GLY A 202 26.69 -39.80 0.93
N LYS A 203 26.24 -40.48 -0.13
CA LYS A 203 26.02 -39.82 -1.43
C LYS A 203 24.73 -39.01 -1.38
N SER A 204 24.76 -37.78 -1.86
CA SER A 204 23.57 -36.94 -1.97
C SER A 204 23.50 -36.23 -3.32
N ILE A 205 22.28 -36.00 -3.81
CA ILE A 205 22.01 -35.19 -4.99
C ILE A 205 21.00 -34.12 -4.64
N THR A 206 21.13 -32.94 -5.22
CA THR A 206 20.14 -31.87 -5.06
C THR A 206 19.20 -31.90 -6.25
N ALA A 207 17.91 -32.10 -6.05
CA ALA A 207 16.93 -31.79 -7.08
C ALA A 207 16.46 -30.35 -6.95
N THR A 208 16.34 -29.68 -8.09
CA THR A 208 15.78 -28.35 -8.22
C THR A 208 14.45 -28.46 -8.94
N VAL A 209 13.40 -28.04 -8.26
CA VAL A 209 12.03 -27.99 -8.79
C VAL A 209 11.73 -26.54 -9.14
N THR A 210 11.43 -26.25 -10.39
CA THR A 210 11.13 -24.88 -10.85
C THR A 210 9.63 -24.71 -11.05
N ASN A 211 9.09 -23.59 -10.60
CA ASN A 211 7.70 -23.21 -10.86
C ASN A 211 7.67 -21.98 -11.77
N SER A 212 7.24 -22.14 -13.03
CA SER A 212 7.11 -21.04 -13.99
C SER A 212 5.78 -20.28 -13.87
N SER A 213 4.85 -20.77 -13.05
CA SER A 213 3.54 -20.15 -12.87
C SER A 213 3.58 -18.92 -11.96
N ALA A 214 2.50 -18.14 -12.02
CA ALA A 214 2.22 -17.08 -11.06
C ALA A 214 1.54 -17.60 -9.77
N LEU A 215 1.31 -18.91 -9.66
CA LEU A 215 0.66 -19.54 -8.52
C LEU A 215 1.69 -20.09 -7.54
N THR A 216 1.34 -20.13 -6.26
CA THR A 216 2.13 -20.89 -5.28
C THR A 216 1.77 -22.36 -5.45
N ALA A 217 2.78 -23.20 -5.71
CA ALA A 217 2.60 -24.61 -5.94
C ALA A 217 2.85 -25.40 -4.64
N LYS A 218 1.89 -26.25 -4.25
CA LYS A 218 2.11 -27.29 -3.26
C LYS A 218 2.53 -28.55 -4.00
N CYS A 219 3.75 -29.00 -3.77
CA CYS A 219 4.39 -30.08 -4.50
C CYS A 219 4.63 -31.28 -3.60
N THR A 220 4.52 -32.46 -4.21
CA THR A 220 4.86 -33.74 -3.61
C THR A 220 5.94 -34.37 -4.46
N TYR A 221 7.02 -34.78 -3.80
CA TYR A 221 8.13 -35.53 -4.36
C TYR A 221 8.04 -36.98 -3.90
N ASP A 222 8.18 -37.91 -4.84
CA ASP A 222 8.26 -39.34 -4.58
C ASP A 222 9.47 -39.95 -5.32
N SER A 223 10.15 -40.91 -4.69
CA SER A 223 11.25 -41.66 -5.32
C SER A 223 11.17 -43.15 -5.07
N THR A 224 11.50 -43.94 -6.11
CA THR A 224 11.56 -45.40 -6.04
C THR A 224 12.80 -45.93 -6.78
N PRO A 225 13.57 -46.88 -6.22
CA PRO A 225 13.41 -47.51 -4.90
C PRO A 225 13.81 -46.56 -3.76
N GLY A 226 13.42 -46.87 -2.51
CA GLY A 226 13.79 -46.07 -1.33
C GLY A 226 12.62 -45.35 -0.65
N GLY A 227 11.51 -45.11 -1.37
CA GLY A 227 10.25 -44.65 -0.78
C GLY A 227 10.33 -43.27 -0.13
N ASN A 228 11.25 -42.42 -0.57
CA ASN A 228 11.30 -41.05 -0.06
C ASN A 228 10.08 -40.29 -0.59
N HIS A 229 9.29 -39.78 0.34
CA HIS A 229 8.12 -38.96 0.09
C HIS A 229 8.32 -37.63 0.82
N GLN A 230 8.19 -36.51 0.11
CA GLN A 230 8.32 -35.19 0.72
C GLN A 230 7.30 -34.22 0.12
N ASP A 231 6.57 -33.54 1.01
CA ASP A 231 5.72 -32.41 0.66
C ASP A 231 6.47 -31.10 0.90
N PHE A 232 6.37 -30.19 -0.06
CA PHE A 232 7.01 -28.87 0.00
C PHE A 232 6.21 -27.85 -0.82
N THR A 233 6.56 -26.58 -0.67
CA THR A 233 5.91 -25.49 -1.41
C THR A 233 6.93 -24.74 -2.25
N VAL A 234 6.57 -24.43 -3.48
CA VAL A 234 7.39 -23.62 -4.38
C VAL A 234 6.63 -22.33 -4.69
N GLY A 235 7.25 -21.20 -4.35
CA GLY A 235 6.69 -19.89 -4.61
C GLY A 235 6.51 -19.61 -6.12
N PRO A 236 5.71 -18.59 -6.47
CA PRO A 236 5.51 -18.18 -7.86
C PRO A 236 6.82 -17.77 -8.52
N LYS A 237 7.15 -18.32 -9.70
CA LYS A 237 8.38 -18.00 -10.44
C LYS A 237 9.67 -18.24 -9.65
N GLN A 238 9.63 -19.10 -8.63
CA GLN A 238 10.77 -19.43 -7.78
C GLN A 238 11.19 -20.90 -7.97
N PRO A 239 12.47 -21.23 -7.77
CA PRO A 239 12.91 -22.60 -7.58
C PRO A 239 12.72 -23.05 -6.13
N GLY A 240 12.44 -24.34 -5.94
CA GLY A 240 12.60 -25.07 -4.68
C GLY A 240 13.76 -26.06 -4.80
N GLN A 241 14.56 -26.20 -3.75
CA GLN A 241 15.65 -27.17 -3.71
C GLN A 241 15.39 -28.23 -2.65
N LEU A 242 15.64 -29.48 -3.01
CA LEU A 242 15.51 -30.64 -2.14
C LEU A 242 16.80 -31.45 -2.23
N VAL A 243 17.32 -31.86 -1.08
CA VAL A 243 18.53 -32.69 -1.00
C VAL A 243 18.11 -34.11 -0.69
N PHE A 244 18.55 -35.05 -1.54
CA PHE A 244 18.27 -36.46 -1.40
C PHE A 244 19.55 -37.21 -1.08
N ASN A 245 19.49 -38.03 -0.03
CA ASN A 245 20.56 -38.95 0.31
C ASN A 245 20.25 -40.30 -0.34
N GLY A 246 21.13 -40.75 -1.24
CA GLY A 246 21.03 -42.03 -1.92
C GLY A 246 21.96 -43.08 -1.31
N PHE A 247 21.67 -44.36 -1.58
CA PHE A 247 22.61 -45.44 -1.30
C PHE A 247 23.82 -45.38 -2.25
N GLY A 248 25.04 -45.61 -1.73
CA GLY A 248 26.29 -45.44 -2.48
C GLY A 248 26.65 -46.57 -3.44
N LEU A 249 25.66 -47.19 -4.07
CA LEU A 249 25.80 -48.14 -5.18
C LEU A 249 25.05 -47.57 -6.40
N PRO A 250 25.47 -47.91 -7.63
CA PRO A 250 24.75 -47.52 -8.85
C PRO A 250 23.33 -48.06 -8.86
N VAL A 251 22.39 -47.24 -8.38
CA VAL A 251 20.97 -47.53 -8.31
C VAL A 251 20.24 -46.45 -9.09
N ARG A 252 19.35 -46.87 -9.98
CA ARG A 252 18.47 -45.98 -10.74
C ARG A 252 17.22 -45.72 -9.90
N TYR A 253 16.97 -44.44 -9.62
CA TYR A 253 15.79 -43.96 -8.91
C TYR A 253 14.86 -43.32 -9.92
N HIS A 254 13.63 -43.81 -9.98
CA HIS A 254 12.51 -43.14 -10.62
C HIS A 254 11.96 -42.08 -9.68
N VAL A 255 11.94 -40.84 -10.14
CA VAL A 255 11.50 -39.68 -9.36
C VAL A 255 10.29 -39.06 -10.01
N THR A 256 9.27 -38.82 -9.20
CA THR A 256 8.04 -38.12 -9.59
C THR A 256 7.87 -36.87 -8.73
N VAL A 257 7.58 -35.74 -9.37
CA VAL A 257 7.14 -34.51 -8.71
C VAL A 257 5.81 -34.09 -9.29
N SER A 258 4.79 -34.00 -8.43
CA SER A 258 3.46 -33.49 -8.79
C SER A 258 3.17 -32.24 -7.99
N CYS A 259 2.57 -31.21 -8.60
CA CYS A 259 2.22 -29.99 -7.89
C CYS A 259 0.82 -29.47 -8.20
N HIS A 260 0.13 -29.01 -7.17
CA HIS A 260 -1.19 -28.40 -7.23
C HIS A 260 -1.17 -26.95 -6.72
N ASP A 261 -2.24 -26.22 -7.03
CA ASP A 261 -2.43 -24.87 -6.49
C ASP A 261 -2.60 -24.91 -4.98
N ALA A 262 -1.68 -24.27 -4.26
CA ALA A 262 -1.73 -24.19 -2.80
C ALA A 262 -2.99 -23.46 -2.29
N SER A 263 -3.59 -22.59 -3.09
CA SER A 263 -4.81 -21.88 -2.73
C SER A 263 -6.10 -22.68 -2.96
N GLY A 264 -6.01 -23.81 -3.67
CA GLY A 264 -7.16 -24.64 -4.03
C GLY A 264 -8.15 -24.01 -5.00
N LYS A 265 -7.82 -22.86 -5.61
CA LYS A 265 -8.67 -22.20 -6.61
C LYS A 265 -8.66 -22.97 -7.93
N GLN A 266 -7.54 -23.62 -8.24
CA GLN A 266 -7.43 -24.55 -9.34
C GLN A 266 -7.37 -25.99 -8.81
N THR A 267 -8.32 -26.82 -9.24
CA THR A 267 -8.34 -28.26 -8.92
C THR A 267 -7.45 -29.07 -9.87
N GLN A 268 -7.24 -28.58 -11.09
CA GLN A 268 -6.32 -29.18 -12.05
C GLN A 268 -4.86 -29.05 -11.59
N GLU A 269 -4.07 -30.10 -11.82
CA GLU A 269 -2.64 -30.10 -11.52
C GLU A 269 -1.90 -28.96 -12.26
N ILE A 270 -1.04 -28.23 -11.54
CA ILE A 270 -0.25 -27.13 -12.08
C ILE A 270 0.89 -27.67 -12.95
N GLY A 271 1.43 -28.83 -12.59
CA GLY A 271 2.41 -29.52 -13.39
C GLY A 271 2.95 -30.77 -12.72
N HIS A 272 3.51 -31.61 -13.59
CA HIS A 272 4.08 -32.90 -13.29
C HIS A 272 5.47 -32.99 -13.92
N ALA A 273 6.41 -33.61 -13.22
CA ALA A 273 7.71 -33.94 -13.78
C ALA A 273 8.15 -35.32 -13.28
N GLU A 274 8.53 -36.18 -14.22
CA GLU A 274 9.06 -37.51 -13.95
C GLU A 274 10.40 -37.69 -14.65
N THR A 275 11.36 -38.30 -13.95
CA THR A 275 12.64 -38.64 -14.55
C THR A 275 13.35 -39.74 -13.77
N ASP A 276 14.32 -40.37 -14.42
CA ASP A 276 15.18 -41.35 -13.77
C ASP A 276 16.57 -40.78 -13.51
N VAL A 277 17.08 -41.00 -12.31
CA VAL A 277 18.41 -40.54 -11.88
C VAL A 277 19.19 -41.71 -11.31
N THR A 278 20.45 -41.85 -11.72
CA THR A 278 21.36 -42.87 -11.18
C THR A 278 22.31 -42.24 -10.17
N PHE A 279 22.40 -42.82 -8.98
CA PHE A 279 23.33 -42.42 -7.90
C PHE A 279 24.65 -43.18 -7.94
#